data_AF-A0A951GZ81-F1
#
_entry.id   AF-A0A951GZ81-F1
#
_cell.length_a   1.000
_cell.length_b   1.000
_cell.length_c   1.000
_cell.angle_alpha   90.00
_cell.angle_beta   90.00
_cell.angle_gamma   90.00
#
_symmetry.space_group_name_H-M   'P 1'
#
loop_
_entity.id
_entity.type
_entity.pdbx_description
1 polymer ?
#
loop_
_entity_poly.entity_id
_entity_poly.type
_entity_poly.pdbx_seq_one_letter_code
_entity_poly.pdbx_strand_id
1 'polypeptide(L)'
;SWVASAGPWTSAREREAMTIERDADGVARCFLLERTLYESGWETEFEGEIVGLIGAGAFVSFGEQRSFEGMLAVRRLRGDWWELNEQGTMLTGARGGGAIRLGDPVRVRVHRIEAPRGRVDLVPGSGWRAPVAEAFGAA
;
A
#
# COMPACT_ATOMS: atom_id res chain seq x y z
N SER A 1 -28.24 28.08 16.00
CA SER A 1 -27.25 29.09 16.43
C SER A 1 -25.90 28.73 15.83
N TRP A 2 -24.97 29.68 15.73
CA TRP A 2 -23.62 29.44 15.18
C TRP A 2 -22.87 28.28 15.86
N VAL A 3 -23.15 28.04 17.14
CA VAL A 3 -22.65 26.89 17.92
C VAL A 3 -23.09 25.54 17.32
N ALA A 4 -24.33 25.43 16.82
CA ALA A 4 -24.83 24.19 16.23
C ALA A 4 -24.16 23.87 14.87
N SER A 5 -23.73 24.89 14.12
CA SER A 5 -22.99 24.71 12.87
C SER A 5 -21.47 24.53 13.07
N ALA A 6 -20.94 24.86 14.25
CA ALA A 6 -19.51 24.79 14.52
C ALA A 6 -18.98 23.35 14.51
N GLY A 7 -19.70 22.40 15.10
CA GLY A 7 -19.27 20.99 15.17
C GLY A 7 -19.04 20.34 13.80
N PRO A 8 -20.03 20.34 12.88
CA PRO A 8 -19.83 19.82 11.53
C PRO A 8 -18.71 20.53 10.76
N TRP A 9 -18.54 21.84 10.96
CA TRP A 9 -17.51 22.62 10.30
C TRP A 9 -16.09 22.25 10.79
N THR A 10 -15.87 22.17 12.11
CA THR A 10 -14.55 21.80 12.65
C THR A 10 -14.19 20.38 12.26
N SER A 11 -15.13 19.42 12.33
CA SER A 11 -14.87 18.05 11.90
C SER A 11 -14.58 17.93 10.40
N ALA A 12 -15.21 18.76 9.56
CA ALA A 12 -14.87 18.79 8.13
C ALA A 12 -13.46 19.34 7.89
N ARG A 13 -13.09 20.42 8.59
CA ARG A 13 -11.75 21.01 8.53
C ARG A 13 -10.65 20.06 9.02
N GLU A 14 -10.90 19.30 10.10
CA GLU A 14 -9.96 18.31 10.60
C GLU A 14 -9.69 17.20 9.58
N ARG A 15 -10.73 16.67 8.92
CA ARG A 15 -10.56 15.65 7.86
C ARG A 15 -9.82 16.19 6.64
N GLU A 16 -10.10 17.43 6.26
CA GLU A 16 -9.41 18.11 5.18
C GLU A 16 -7.92 18.32 5.51
N ALA A 17 -7.62 18.83 6.71
CA ALA A 17 -6.26 18.99 7.19
C ALA A 17 -5.50 17.66 7.23
N MET A 18 -6.11 16.60 7.76
CA MET A 18 -5.53 15.25 7.80
C MET A 18 -5.21 14.72 6.38
N THR A 19 -6.06 15.02 5.40
CA THR A 19 -5.81 14.64 3.99
C THR A 19 -4.59 15.38 3.44
N ILE A 20 -4.53 16.69 3.66
CA ILE A 20 -3.42 17.55 3.21
C ILE A 20 -2.10 17.10 3.85
N GLU A 21 -2.10 16.83 5.15
CA GLU A 21 -0.90 16.35 5.87
C GLU A 21 -0.43 15.00 5.32
N ARG A 22 -1.35 14.05 5.10
CA ARG A 22 -1.02 12.76 4.51
C ARG A 22 -0.41 12.90 3.10
N ASP A 23 -0.96 13.79 2.28
CA ASP A 23 -0.45 14.04 0.92
C ASP A 23 0.94 14.68 0.97
N ALA A 24 1.16 15.65 1.86
CA ALA A 24 2.46 16.29 2.06
C ALA A 24 3.52 15.29 2.55
N ASP A 25 3.16 14.43 3.50
CA ASP A 25 3.98 13.31 3.97
C ASP A 25 4.36 12.37 2.82
N GLY A 26 3.40 12.04 1.95
CA GLY A 26 3.63 11.20 0.78
C GLY A 26 4.70 11.79 -0.16
N VAL A 27 4.63 13.11 -0.42
CA VAL A 27 5.63 13.83 -1.22
C VAL A 27 7.01 13.78 -0.56
N ALA A 28 7.09 14.09 0.75
CA ALA A 28 8.36 14.09 1.48
C ALA A 28 9.01 12.69 1.51
N ARG A 29 8.22 11.64 1.76
CA ARG A 29 8.68 10.24 1.74
C ARG A 29 9.19 9.81 0.36
N CYS A 30 8.56 10.28 -0.72
CA CYS A 30 9.03 9.97 -2.07
C CYS A 30 10.41 10.57 -2.37
N PHE A 31 10.66 11.83 -1.99
CA PHE A 31 11.99 12.42 -2.16
C PHE A 31 13.06 11.71 -1.31
N LEU A 32 12.70 11.29 -0.10
CA LEU A 32 13.59 10.47 0.72
C LEU A 32 13.89 9.12 0.04
N LEU A 33 12.86 8.45 -0.50
CA LEU A 33 13.02 7.17 -1.19
C LEU A 33 13.90 7.29 -2.45
N GLU A 34 13.76 8.37 -3.23
CA GLU A 34 14.63 8.64 -4.38
C GLU A 34 16.10 8.70 -3.97
N ARG A 35 16.40 9.40 -2.88
CA ARG A 35 17.75 9.44 -2.31
C ARG A 35 18.23 8.07 -1.85
N THR A 36 17.39 7.33 -1.13
CA THR A 36 17.73 5.96 -0.69
C THR A 36 18.06 5.06 -1.88
N LEU A 37 17.26 5.09 -2.96
CA LEU A 37 17.51 4.28 -4.15
C LEU A 37 18.72 4.75 -4.97
N TYR A 38 19.06 6.03 -4.91
CA TYR A 38 20.31 6.53 -5.50
C TYR A 38 21.53 5.92 -4.79
N GLU A 39 21.47 5.76 -3.47
CA GLU A 39 22.55 5.19 -2.65
C GLU A 39 22.60 3.65 -2.72
N SER A 40 21.45 2.96 -2.66
CA SER A 40 21.38 1.50 -2.59
C SER A 40 21.15 0.80 -3.94
N GLY A 41 20.66 1.53 -4.95
CA GLY A 41 20.36 1.04 -6.29
C GLY A 41 18.89 0.66 -6.52
N TRP A 42 18.40 0.82 -7.75
CA TRP A 42 17.01 0.55 -8.14
C TRP A 42 16.58 -0.93 -8.08
N GLU A 43 17.55 -1.84 -8.00
CA GLU A 43 17.28 -3.28 -7.83
C GLU A 43 17.13 -3.69 -6.36
N THR A 44 17.23 -2.73 -5.42
CA THR A 44 17.04 -2.99 -3.98
C THR A 44 15.63 -3.51 -3.71
N GLU A 45 15.55 -4.60 -2.97
CA GLU A 45 14.30 -5.16 -2.47
C GLU A 45 14.09 -4.79 -1.01
N PHE A 46 12.86 -4.44 -0.67
CA PHE A 46 12.46 -4.03 0.65
C PHE A 46 11.47 -5.02 1.25
N GLU A 47 11.62 -5.27 2.54
CA GLU A 47 10.57 -5.89 3.34
C GLU A 47 9.49 -4.86 3.64
N GLY A 48 8.24 -5.32 3.67
CA GLY A 48 7.09 -4.50 3.98
C GLY A 48 5.91 -5.33 4.42
N GLU A 49 4.81 -4.62 4.65
CA GLU A 49 3.56 -5.14 5.15
C GLU A 49 2.41 -4.51 4.39
N ILE A 50 1.38 -5.30 4.12
CA ILE A 50 0.18 -4.82 3.45
C ILE A 50 -0.67 -4.04 4.45
N VAL A 51 -0.87 -2.75 4.18
CA VAL A 51 -1.60 -1.82 5.06
C VAL A 51 -2.92 -1.35 4.47
N GLY A 52 -3.23 -1.74 3.24
CA GLY A 52 -4.51 -1.44 2.61
C GLY A 52 -4.72 -2.24 1.33
N LEU A 53 -5.97 -2.45 0.96
CA LEU A 53 -6.36 -3.20 -0.22
C LEU A 53 -7.47 -2.48 -0.96
N ILE A 54 -7.38 -2.50 -2.28
CA ILE A 54 -8.43 -2.06 -3.20
C ILE A 54 -8.49 -3.03 -4.38
N GLY A 55 -9.54 -3.00 -5.18
CA GLY A 55 -9.66 -3.92 -6.35
C GLY A 55 -8.47 -3.84 -7.31
N ALA A 56 -7.75 -2.71 -7.36
CA ALA A 56 -6.57 -2.55 -8.21
C ALA A 56 -5.27 -3.11 -7.61
N GLY A 57 -5.22 -3.46 -6.32
CA GLY A 57 -4.01 -3.97 -5.65
C GLY A 57 -3.89 -3.63 -4.18
N ALA A 58 -2.66 -3.69 -3.68
CA ALA A 58 -2.34 -3.57 -2.27
C ALA A 58 -1.45 -2.35 -2.00
N PHE A 59 -1.78 -1.58 -0.97
CA PHE A 59 -0.88 -0.59 -0.39
C PHE A 59 0.07 -1.28 0.57
N VAL A 60 1.36 -1.02 0.38
CA VAL A 60 2.43 -1.63 1.16
C VAL A 60 3.17 -0.53 1.89
N SER A 61 3.34 -0.70 3.20
CA SER A 61 4.30 0.07 3.98
C SER A 61 5.59 -0.72 4.06
N PHE A 62 6.73 -0.13 3.68
CA PHE A 62 7.97 -0.86 3.47
C PHE A 62 9.22 -0.06 3.85
N GLY A 63 10.36 -0.77 3.84
CA GLY A 63 11.67 -0.22 4.18
C GLY A 63 11.93 -0.15 5.68
N GLU A 64 13.09 0.39 6.03
CA GLU A 64 13.48 0.53 7.43
C GLU A 64 12.43 1.35 8.21
N GLN A 65 12.01 0.81 9.36
CA GLN A 65 10.99 1.41 10.22
C GLN A 65 9.66 1.73 9.52
N ARG A 66 9.33 1.06 8.41
CA ARG A 66 8.09 1.31 7.64
C ARG A 66 7.98 2.76 7.13
N SER A 67 9.13 3.36 6.79
CA SER A 67 9.25 4.77 6.40
C SER A 67 8.65 5.12 5.04
N PHE A 68 8.37 4.12 4.19
CA PHE A 68 7.86 4.33 2.84
C PHE A 68 6.50 3.67 2.63
N GLU A 69 5.72 4.19 1.68
CA GLU A 69 4.42 3.65 1.28
C GLU A 69 4.33 3.61 -0.25
N GLY A 70 3.72 2.56 -0.80
CA GLY A 70 3.58 2.40 -2.24
C GLY A 70 2.50 1.40 -2.64
N MET A 71 2.14 1.40 -3.91
CA MET A 71 1.06 0.57 -4.46
C MET A 71 1.61 -0.60 -5.27
N LEU A 72 1.32 -1.81 -4.80
CA LEU A 72 1.55 -3.05 -5.54
C LEU A 72 0.29 -3.39 -6.36
N ALA A 73 0.30 -3.03 -7.63
CA ALA A 73 -0.85 -3.25 -8.51
C ALA A 73 -1.02 -4.74 -8.86
N VAL A 74 -2.24 -5.27 -8.79
CA VAL A 74 -2.52 -6.69 -9.11
C VAL A 74 -2.11 -7.09 -10.53
N ARG A 75 -2.14 -6.14 -11.48
CA ARG A 75 -1.66 -6.35 -12.86
C ARG A 75 -0.17 -6.67 -12.97
N ARG A 76 0.61 -6.41 -11.91
CA ARG A 76 2.04 -6.77 -11.82
C ARG A 76 2.22 -8.18 -11.25
N LEU A 77 1.18 -8.73 -10.63
CA LEU A 77 1.15 -10.09 -10.12
C LEU A 77 0.76 -11.01 -11.28
N ARG A 78 1.64 -11.95 -11.63
CA ARG A 78 1.36 -12.88 -12.73
C ARG A 78 0.35 -13.95 -12.27
N GLY A 79 -0.45 -14.43 -13.22
CA GLY A 79 -1.09 -15.74 -13.14
C GLY A 79 -2.51 -15.79 -12.59
N ASP A 80 -3.07 -14.69 -12.07
CA ASP A 80 -4.40 -14.69 -11.46
C ASP A 80 -5.25 -13.48 -11.81
N TRP A 81 -6.57 -13.71 -11.76
CA TRP A 81 -7.57 -12.66 -11.65
C TRP A 81 -7.85 -12.44 -10.17
N TRP A 82 -7.73 -11.20 -9.70
CA TRP A 82 -7.79 -10.88 -8.28
C TRP A 82 -9.09 -10.16 -7.95
N GLU A 83 -9.79 -10.65 -6.93
CA GLU A 83 -11.05 -10.10 -6.47
C GLU A 83 -10.94 -9.68 -5.01
N LEU A 84 -11.41 -8.46 -4.71
CA LEU A 84 -11.44 -7.94 -3.35
C LEU A 84 -12.68 -8.49 -2.64
N ASN A 85 -12.51 -9.00 -1.42
CA ASN A 85 -13.64 -9.39 -0.59
C ASN A 85 -14.49 -8.19 -0.17
N GLU A 86 -15.71 -8.44 0.27
CA GLU A 86 -16.66 -7.38 0.67
C GLU A 86 -16.13 -6.51 1.83
N GLN A 87 -15.29 -7.09 2.70
CA GLN A 87 -14.71 -6.41 3.85
C GLN A 87 -13.51 -5.53 3.48
N GLY A 88 -12.97 -5.65 2.26
CA GLY A 88 -11.77 -4.91 1.83
C GLY A 88 -10.47 -5.35 2.55
N THR A 89 -10.45 -6.57 3.08
CA THR A 89 -9.34 -7.11 3.89
C THR A 89 -8.53 -8.19 3.17
N MET A 90 -8.98 -8.66 2.00
CA MET A 90 -8.31 -9.71 1.24
C MET A 90 -8.58 -9.59 -0.26
N LEU A 91 -7.52 -9.76 -1.06
CA LEU A 91 -7.60 -10.03 -2.50
C LEU A 91 -7.41 -11.53 -2.74
N THR A 92 -8.36 -12.19 -3.39
CA THR A 92 -8.30 -13.63 -3.71
C THR A 92 -8.09 -13.86 -5.20
N GLY A 93 -7.14 -14.74 -5.53
CA GLY A 93 -6.84 -15.20 -6.88
C GLY A 93 -7.82 -16.28 -7.32
N ALA A 94 -8.59 -16.01 -8.37
CA ALA A 94 -9.68 -16.89 -8.83
C ALA A 94 -9.21 -18.24 -9.41
N ARG A 95 -7.97 -18.36 -9.91
CA ARG A 95 -7.46 -19.57 -10.55
C ARG A 95 -6.38 -20.26 -9.73
N GLY A 96 -5.46 -19.51 -9.12
CA GLY A 96 -4.32 -20.02 -8.38
C GLY A 96 -4.58 -20.24 -6.88
N GLY A 97 -5.73 -19.78 -6.35
CA GLY A 97 -6.04 -19.89 -4.92
C GLY A 97 -5.15 -19.03 -4.01
N GLY A 98 -4.41 -18.08 -4.60
CA GLY A 98 -3.62 -17.11 -3.87
C GLY A 98 -4.49 -16.15 -3.07
N ALA A 99 -4.01 -15.71 -1.92
CA ALA A 99 -4.64 -14.68 -1.09
C ALA A 99 -3.59 -13.65 -0.67
N ILE A 100 -3.98 -12.38 -0.74
CA ILE A 100 -3.20 -11.25 -0.27
C ILE A 100 -4.05 -10.54 0.77
N ARG A 101 -3.61 -10.52 2.02
CA ARG A 101 -4.40 -10.04 3.15
C ARG A 101 -3.78 -8.81 3.78
N LEU A 102 -4.62 -8.03 4.45
CA LEU A 102 -4.14 -6.97 5.33
C LEU A 102 -3.23 -7.57 6.43
N GLY A 103 -2.07 -6.96 6.63
CA GLY A 103 -1.05 -7.41 7.58
C GLY A 103 -0.09 -8.47 7.03
N ASP A 104 -0.30 -9.01 5.82
CA ASP A 104 0.63 -9.99 5.27
C ASP A 104 2.01 -9.35 5.04
N PRO A 105 3.11 -10.05 5.41
CA PRO A 105 4.45 -9.62 5.05
C PRO A 105 4.68 -9.79 3.55
N VAL A 106 5.39 -8.84 2.95
CA VAL A 106 5.68 -8.85 1.51
C VAL A 106 7.08 -8.31 1.21
N ARG A 107 7.74 -8.91 0.23
CA ARG A 107 8.96 -8.36 -0.39
C ARG A 107 8.57 -7.60 -1.65
N VAL A 108 9.00 -6.35 -1.76
CA VAL A 108 8.69 -5.47 -2.90
C VAL A 108 9.94 -4.81 -3.44
N ARG A 109 9.85 -4.34 -4.68
CA ARG A 109 10.82 -3.44 -5.29
C ARG A 109 10.12 -2.23 -5.88
N VAL A 110 10.81 -1.09 -5.85
CA VAL A 110 10.31 0.15 -6.43
C VAL A 110 10.45 0.09 -7.95
N HIS A 111 9.34 0.30 -8.65
CA HIS A 111 9.32 0.36 -10.10
C HIS A 111 9.35 1.79 -10.63
N ARG A 112 8.64 2.70 -9.96
CA ARG A 112 8.53 4.10 -10.36
C ARG A 112 8.18 4.96 -9.15
N ILE A 113 8.73 6.16 -9.11
CA ILE A 113 8.39 7.19 -8.13
C ILE A 113 7.85 8.41 -8.90
N GLU A 114 6.75 8.99 -8.42
CA GLU A 114 6.23 10.29 -8.84
C GLU A 114 6.19 11.22 -7.63
N ALA A 115 7.37 11.69 -7.21
CA ALA A 115 7.51 12.45 -5.97
C ALA A 115 6.59 13.68 -5.86
N PRO A 116 6.37 14.50 -6.92
CA PRO A 116 5.44 15.63 -6.84
C PRO A 116 3.98 15.22 -6.57
N ARG A 117 3.62 13.95 -6.77
CA ARG A 117 2.30 13.39 -6.47
C ARG A 117 2.28 12.51 -5.22
N GLY A 118 3.42 12.29 -4.56
CA GLY A 118 3.53 11.39 -3.41
C GLY A 118 3.22 9.93 -3.75
N ARG A 119 3.49 9.48 -4.98
CA ARG A 119 3.12 8.12 -5.43
C ARG A 119 4.35 7.26 -5.73
N VAL A 120 4.28 6.01 -5.29
CA VAL A 120 5.27 4.98 -5.58
C VAL A 120 4.56 3.76 -6.16
N ASP A 121 4.96 3.34 -7.36
CA ASP A 121 4.54 2.08 -7.94
C ASP A 121 5.51 0.97 -7.56
N LEU A 122 4.97 -0.12 -7.04
CA LEU A 122 5.74 -1.29 -6.62
C LEU A 122 5.56 -2.45 -7.60
N VAL A 123 6.57 -3.31 -7.63
CA VAL A 123 6.51 -4.65 -8.21
C VAL A 123 6.88 -5.68 -7.14
N PRO A 124 6.46 -6.94 -7.29
CA PRO A 124 6.88 -7.98 -6.37
C PRO A 124 8.40 -8.14 -6.36
N GLY A 125 8.95 -8.43 -5.19
CA GLY A 125 10.33 -8.86 -5.06
C GLY A 125 10.59 -10.20 -5.74
N SER A 126 11.86 -10.57 -5.78
CA SER A 126 12.36 -11.82 -6.32
C SER A 126 11.70 -13.01 -5.61
N GLY A 127 11.40 -14.05 -6.39
CA GLY A 127 10.77 -15.26 -5.86
C GLY A 127 9.31 -15.10 -5.43
N TRP A 128 8.62 -14.01 -5.78
CA TRP A 128 7.22 -13.81 -5.44
C TRP A 128 6.35 -15.02 -5.82
N ARG A 129 5.61 -15.48 -4.81
CA ARG A 129 4.51 -16.41 -4.94
C ARG A 129 3.38 -15.84 -4.10
N ALA A 130 2.17 -15.84 -4.66
CA ALA A 130 1.00 -15.47 -3.88
C ALA A 130 0.92 -16.39 -2.65
N PRO A 131 0.78 -15.84 -1.42
CA PRO A 131 0.48 -16.65 -0.25
C PRO A 131 -0.75 -17.49 -0.55
N VAL A 132 -0.73 -18.78 -0.22
CA VAL A 132 -1.91 -19.62 -0.43
C VAL A 132 -2.94 -19.25 0.63
N ALA A 133 -4.22 -19.28 0.28
CA ALA A 133 -5.29 -19.16 1.25
C ALA A 133 -5.31 -20.39 2.17
N GLU A 134 -4.36 -20.56 3.09
CA GLU A 134 -4.61 -21.45 4.22
C GLU A 134 -5.80 -20.87 4.97
N ALA A 135 -6.81 -21.72 5.19
CA ALA A 135 -7.97 -21.39 5.96
C ALA A 135 -7.48 -20.91 7.33
N PHE A 136 -7.91 -19.72 7.75
CA PHE A 136 -7.85 -19.39 9.16
C PHE A 136 -8.59 -20.51 9.90
N GLY A 137 -7.81 -21.37 10.55
CA GLY A 137 -8.30 -22.45 11.37
C GLY A 137 -9.14 -21.87 12.50
N ALA A 138 -10.23 -22.58 12.77
CA ALA A 138 -11.05 -22.45 13.95
C ALA A 138 -10.22 -22.17 15.21
N ALA A 139 -10.61 -21.13 15.94
CA ALA A 139 -10.50 -21.03 17.38
C ALA A 139 -11.79 -20.41 17.90
#